data_AF-A0A7C1V3P1-F1
#
_entry.id   AF-A0A7C1V3P1-F1
#
_cell.length_a   1.000
_cell.length_b   1.000
_cell.length_c   1.000
_cell.angle_alpha   90.00
_cell.angle_beta   90.00
_cell.angle_gamma   90.00
#
_symmetry.space_group_name_H-M   'P 1'
#
loop_
_entity.id
_entity.type
_entity.pdbx_description
1 polymer ?
#
loop_
_entity_poly.entity_id
_entity_poly.type
_entity_poly.pdbx_seq_one_letter_code
_entity_poly.pdbx_strand_id
1 'polypeptide(L)' 'ATISYGLASEERVELRRFGSFVLKNRKPKVGRNPKTGVEVLIPARKVPVFRPSPELQKYIEEGLAKKQEET' A
#
# COMPACT_ATOMS: atom_id res chain seq x y z
N ALA A 1 13.32 7.32 -12.71
CA ALA A 1 12.94 8.03 -11.48
C ALA A 1 12.66 7.02 -10.38
N THR A 2 13.23 7.20 -9.19
CA THR A 2 12.99 6.33 -8.02
C THR A 2 11.56 6.50 -7.53
N ILE A 3 10.91 5.44 -7.05
CA ILE A 3 9.50 5.47 -6.55
C ILE A 3 9.29 6.61 -5.54
N SER A 4 10.23 6.79 -4.62
CA SER A 4 10.19 7.86 -3.61
C SER A 4 10.13 9.27 -4.23
N TYR A 5 10.85 9.51 -5.32
CA TYR A 5 10.86 10.81 -6.00
C TYR A 5 9.52 11.08 -6.69
N GLY A 6 9.00 10.10 -7.45
CA GLY A 6 7.70 10.26 -8.10
C GLY A 6 6.58 10.51 -7.10
N LEU A 7 6.57 9.78 -5.97
CA LEU A 7 5.59 10.02 -4.90
C LEU A 7 5.77 11.37 -4.21
N ALA A 8 7.00 11.85 -4.02
CA ALA A 8 7.25 13.18 -3.46
C ALA A 8 6.74 14.30 -4.38
N SER A 9 6.80 14.10 -5.70
CA SER A 9 6.22 14.99 -6.72
C SER A 9 4.70 14.79 -6.93
N GLU A 10 4.04 14.01 -6.08
CA GLU A 10 2.62 13.64 -6.20
C GLU A 10 2.23 12.88 -7.47
N GLU A 11 3.21 12.29 -8.14
CA GLU A 11 3.00 11.51 -9.35
C GLU A 11 2.61 10.07 -9.00
N ARG A 12 1.81 9.47 -9.89
CA ARG A 12 1.55 8.04 -9.87
C ARG A 12 2.73 7.33 -10.53
N VAL A 13 3.34 6.39 -9.81
CA VAL A 13 4.42 5.55 -10.34
C VAL A 13 3.85 4.19 -10.72
N GLU A 14 3.94 3.82 -11.98
CA GLU A 14 3.45 2.53 -12.50
C GLU A 14 4.61 1.64 -12.91
N LEU A 15 4.58 0.39 -12.43
CA LEU A 15 5.53 -0.65 -12.77
C LEU A 15 4.77 -1.76 -13.50
N ARG A 16 5.02 -1.86 -14.81
CA ARG A 16 4.32 -2.81 -15.70
C ARG A 16 4.39 -4.23 -15.12
N ARG A 17 3.27 -4.94 -15.17
CA ARG A 17 3.10 -6.32 -14.63
C ARG A 17 3.27 -6.45 -13.11
N PHE A 18 3.72 -5.43 -12.39
CA PHE A 18 3.90 -5.46 -10.94
C PHE A 18 2.78 -4.73 -10.20
N GLY A 19 2.52 -3.47 -10.55
CA GLY A 19 1.48 -2.66 -9.89
C GLY A 19 1.76 -1.17 -9.98
N SER A 20 1.04 -0.38 -9.18
CA SER A 20 1.20 1.06 -9.12
C SER A 20 1.30 1.58 -7.69
N PHE A 21 2.12 2.61 -7.49
CA PHE A 21 2.19 3.40 -6.26
C PHE A 21 1.44 4.70 -6.48
N VAL A 22 0.51 4.99 -5.57
CA VAL A 22 -0.32 6.19 -5.61
C VAL A 22 -0.37 6.84 -4.24
N LEU A 23 -0.54 8.16 -4.18
CA LEU A 23 -0.89 8.84 -2.95
C LEU A 23 -2.41 8.81 -2.74
N LYS A 24 -2.85 8.44 -1.54
CA LYS A 24 -4.24 8.52 -1.12
C LYS A 24 -4.41 9.59 -0.04
N ASN A 25 -5.38 10.47 -0.23
CA ASN A 25 -5.80 11.41 0.80
C ASN A 25 -6.57 10.66 1.90
N ARG A 26 -6.05 10.70 3.13
CA ARG A 26 -6.73 10.17 4.31
C ARG A 26 -7.37 11.35 5.06
N LYS A 27 -8.67 11.23 5.31
CA LYS A 27 -9.44 12.17 6.14
C LYS A 27 -8.93 12.15 7.58
N PRO A 28 -9.04 13.27 8.32
CA PRO A 28 -8.73 13.28 9.74
C PRO A 28 -9.69 12.35 10.48
N LYS A 29 -9.22 11.75 11.57
CA LYS A 29 -10.03 10.88 12.43
C LYS A 29 -9.53 10.93 13.86
N VAL A 30 -10.38 10.58 14.81
CA VAL A 30 -9.98 10.39 16.19
C VAL A 30 -9.45 8.96 16.35
N GLY A 31 -8.23 8.84 16.86
CA GLY A 31 -7.64 7.58 17.30
C GLY A 31 -7.54 7.54 18.82
N ARG A 32 -7.04 6.42 19.36
CA ARG A 32 -6.71 6.28 20.77
C ARG A 32 -5.26 5.91 20.93
N ASN A 33 -4.58 6.49 21.91
CA ASN A 33 -3.24 6.06 22.26
C ASN A 33 -3.30 4.62 22.83
N PRO A 34 -2.64 3.63 22.22
CA PRO A 34 -2.71 2.24 22.67
C PRO A 34 -2.25 2.04 24.12
N LYS A 35 -1.40 2.92 24.65
CA LYS A 35 -0.86 2.83 26.01
C LYS A 35 -1.75 3.48 27.07
N THR A 36 -2.41 4.60 26.75
CA THR A 36 -3.15 5.41 27.75
C THR A 36 -4.67 5.46 27.52
N GLY A 37 -5.16 5.02 26.35
CA GLY A 37 -6.57 5.08 25.98
C GLY A 37 -7.08 6.48 25.63
N VAL A 38 -6.28 7.53 25.86
CA VAL A 38 -6.65 8.92 25.57
C VAL A 38 -6.90 9.10 24.08
N GLU A 39 -7.98 9.82 23.76
CA GLU A 39 -8.35 10.15 22.39
C GLU A 39 -7.41 11.20 21.81
N VAL A 40 -6.90 10.94 20.60
CA VAL A 40 -5.96 11.81 19.91
C VAL A 40 -6.46 12.07 18.50
N LEU A 41 -6.47 13.35 18.11
CA LEU A 41 -6.80 13.74 16.74
C LEU A 41 -5.66 13.33 15.80
N ILE A 42 -5.98 12.50 14.80
CA ILE A 42 -5.08 12.16 13.70
C ILE A 42 -5.42 13.09 12.52
N PRO A 43 -4.53 14.02 12.14
CA PRO A 43 -4.82 14.99 11.09
C PRO A 43 -4.91 14.34 9.70
N ALA A 44 -5.46 15.09 8.75
CA ALA A 44 -5.50 14.69 7.36
C ALA A 44 -4.08 14.57 6.80
N ARG A 45 -3.82 13.52 6.01
CA ARG A 45 -2.50 13.33 5.37
C ARG A 45 -2.59 12.53 4.08
N LYS A 46 -1.62 12.75 3.19
CA LYS A 46 -1.36 11.88 2.03
C LYS A 46 -0.57 10.67 2.50
N VAL A 47 -0.99 9.47 2.09
CA VAL A 47 -0.26 8.23 2.38
C VAL A 47 0.03 7.48 1.07
N PRO A 48 1.23 6.91 0.90
CA PRO A 48 1.50 6.04 -0.22
C PRO A 48 0.69 4.75 -0.09
N VAL A 49 0.15 4.29 -1.21
CA VAL A 49 -0.59 3.03 -1.32
C VAL A 49 -0.07 2.30 -2.54
N PHE A 50 0.31 1.03 -2.34
CA PHE A 50 0.59 0.12 -3.45
C PHE A 50 -0.69 -0.57 -3.89
N ARG A 51 -0.94 -0.57 -5.19
CA ARG A 51 -2.01 -1.33 -5.86
C ARG A 51 -1.35 -2.43 -6.69
N PRO A 52 -1.42 -3.70 -6.25
CA PRO A 52 -0.85 -4.80 -7.01
C PRO A 52 -1.56 -4.96 -8.36
N SER A 53 -0.81 -5.41 -9.37
CA SER A 53 -1.40 -5.78 -10.65
C SER A 53 -2.15 -7.12 -10.54
N PRO A 54 -3.14 -7.38 -11.40
CA PRO A 54 -3.75 -8.70 -11.50
C PRO A 54 -2.73 -9.81 -11.85
N GLU A 55 -1.71 -9.49 -12.63
CA GLU A 55 -0.63 -10.43 -12.98
C GLU A 55 0.20 -10.83 -11.75
N LEU A 56 0.55 -9.87 -10.89
CA LEU A 56 1.28 -10.13 -9.65
C LEU A 56 0.47 -11.03 -8.71
N GLN A 57 -0.84 -10.78 -8.61
CA GLN A 57 -1.73 -11.61 -7.80
C GLN A 57 -1.76 -13.06 -8.30
N LYS A 58 -1.93 -13.27 -9.61
CA LYS A 58 -1.88 -14.60 -10.23
C LYS A 58 -0.58 -15.33 -9.95
N TYR A 59 0.56 -14.66 -10.09
CA TYR A 59 1.86 -15.28 -9.81
C TYR A 59 2.00 -15.72 -8.35
N ILE A 60 1.42 -14.97 -7.40
CA ILE A 60 1.42 -15.35 -5.98
C ILE A 60 0.52 -16.57 -5.75
N GLU A 61 -0.67 -16.58 -6.35
CA GLU A 61 -1.63 -17.70 -6.25
C GLU A 61 -1.05 -19.00 -6.82
N GLU A 62 -0.44 -18.94 -8.02
CA GLU A 62 0.25 -20.09 -8.63
C GLU A 62 1.42 -20.59 -7.77
N GLY A 63 2.17 -19.67 -7.17
CA GLY A 63 3.27 -20.02 -6.26
C GLY A 63 2.78 -20.72 -4.99
N LEU A 64 1.61 -20.36 -4.47
CA LEU A 64 0.99 -21.03 -3.32
C LEU A 64 0.51 -22.44 -3.68
N ALA A 65 -0.09 -22.63 -4.86
CA ALA A 65 -0.59 -23.93 -5.32
C ALA A 65 0.55 -24.96 -5.47
N LYS A 66 1.66 -24.58 -6.10
CA LYS A 66 2.83 -25.46 -6.27
C LYS A 66 3.42 -25.93 -4.93
N LYS A 67 3.38 -25.05 -3.93
CA LYS A 67 3.90 -25.35 -2.58
C LYS A 67 3.03 -26.36 -1.81
N GLN A 68 1.76 -26.49 -2.19
CA GLN A 68 0.82 -27.47 -1.61
C GLN A 68 0.97 -28.85 -2.25
N GLU A 69 1.41 -28.93 -3.51
CA GLU A 69 1.65 -30.20 -4.21
C GLU A 69 2.99 -30.86 -3.78
N GLU A 70 3.92 -30.07 -3.25
CA GLU A 70 5.22 -30.53 -2.73
C GLU A 70 5.17 -30.99 -1.26
N THR A 71 4.01 -30.95 -0.60
CA THR A 71 3.79 -31.43 0.79
C THR A 71 2.89 -32.66 0.80
#